data_AF-A0A8B8K395-F1
#
_entry.id   AF-A0A8B8K395-F1
#
_cell.length_a   1.000
_cell.length_b   1.000
_cell.length_c   1.000
_cell.angle_alpha   90.00
_cell.angle_beta   90.00
_cell.angle_gamma   90.00
#
_symmetry.space_group_name_H-M   'P 1'
#
loop_
_entity.id
_entity.type
_entity.pdbx_description
1 polymer ?
#
loop_
_entity_poly.entity_id
_entity_poly.type
_entity_poly.pdbx_seq_one_letter_code
_entity_poly.pdbx_strand_id
1 'polypeptide(L)'
;MIEAIPFFVLFAFTLILAFLLSKFLSKSQTKNVPKGSLGYPIIGETVSYLKAQRQDKGYDWLEERISKYGSVFKTSLMGSPTVFLIGQAGNKFILSSSDDVLSAKKPLTMKKIFGRQSLVELSGPR
;
A
#
# COMPACT_ATOMS: atom_id res chain seq x y z
N MET A 1 32.30 -25.75 1.63
CA MET A 1 31.43 -24.83 0.84
C MET A 1 30.45 -25.58 -0.08
N ILE A 2 30.80 -26.75 -0.63
CA ILE A 2 29.93 -27.51 -1.55
C ILE A 2 28.67 -28.08 -0.84
N GLU A 3 28.81 -28.54 0.40
CA GLU A 3 27.70 -29.07 1.23
C GLU A 3 26.58 -28.06 1.54
N ALA A 4 26.86 -26.75 1.48
CA ALA A 4 25.87 -25.71 1.80
C ALA A 4 24.96 -25.35 0.61
N ILE A 5 25.41 -25.62 -0.62
CA ILE A 5 24.69 -25.33 -1.86
C ILE A 5 23.29 -25.96 -1.88
N PRO A 6 23.10 -27.26 -1.56
CA PRO A 6 21.75 -27.86 -1.57
C PRO A 6 20.80 -27.22 -0.56
N PHE A 7 21.27 -26.77 0.60
CA PHE A 7 20.45 -26.07 1.59
C PHE A 7 19.98 -24.71 1.08
N PHE A 8 20.85 -23.95 0.41
CA PHE A 8 20.47 -22.67 -0.22
C PHE A 8 19.46 -22.86 -1.36
N VAL A 9 19.61 -23.90 -2.18
CA VAL A 9 18.66 -24.20 -3.27
C VAL A 9 17.30 -24.61 -2.71
N LEU A 10 17.27 -25.48 -1.69
CA LEU A 10 16.03 -25.87 -1.03
C LEU A 10 15.32 -24.66 -0.40
N PHE A 11 16.08 -23.80 0.29
CA PHE A 11 15.55 -22.57 0.89
C PHE A 11 15.00 -21.58 -0.17
N ALA A 12 15.70 -21.42 -1.29
CA ALA A 12 15.19 -20.59 -2.39
C ALA A 12 13.91 -21.19 -2.99
N PHE A 13 13.85 -22.52 -3.17
CA PHE A 13 12.67 -23.21 -3.70
C PHE A 13 11.46 -23.07 -2.78
N THR A 14 11.64 -23.22 -1.46
CA THR A 14 10.54 -23.02 -0.50
C THR A 14 10.06 -21.57 -0.47
N LEU A 15 10.96 -20.59 -0.57
CA LEU A 15 10.59 -19.18 -0.68
C LEU A 15 9.82 -18.87 -1.97
N ILE A 16 10.25 -19.42 -3.11
CA ILE A 16 9.55 -19.25 -4.39
C ILE A 16 8.16 -19.89 -4.32
N LEU A 17 8.06 -21.11 -3.80
CA LEU A 17 6.78 -21.80 -3.67
C LEU A 17 5.84 -21.06 -2.71
N ALA A 18 6.34 -20.60 -1.57
CA ALA A 18 5.59 -19.79 -0.62
C ALA A 18 5.11 -18.46 -1.25
N PHE A 19 5.96 -17.81 -2.04
CA PHE A 19 5.61 -16.59 -2.77
C PHE A 19 4.51 -16.85 -3.82
N LEU A 20 4.63 -17.91 -4.62
CA LEU A 20 3.60 -18.29 -5.59
C LEU A 20 2.28 -18.66 -4.91
N LEU A 21 2.33 -19.43 -3.83
CA LEU A 21 1.17 -19.78 -3.01
C LEU A 21 0.50 -18.54 -2.45
N SER A 22 1.26 -17.60 -1.87
CA SER A 22 0.70 -16.36 -1.32
C SER A 22 -0.02 -15.52 -2.38
N LYS A 23 0.49 -15.50 -3.62
CA LYS A 23 -0.17 -14.82 -4.74
C LYS A 23 -1.46 -15.53 -5.17
N PHE A 24 -1.46 -16.87 -5.17
CA PHE A 24 -2.63 -17.67 -5.56
C PHE A 24 -3.73 -17.65 -4.49
N LEU A 25 -3.35 -17.67 -3.21
CA LEU A 25 -4.24 -17.56 -2.05
C LEU A 25 -4.80 -16.15 -1.87
N SER A 26 -4.15 -15.12 -2.42
CA SER A 26 -4.62 -13.72 -2.42
C SER A 26 -5.81 -13.47 -3.38
N LYS A 27 -6.65 -14.47 -3.64
CA LYS A 27 -7.88 -14.33 -4.43
C LYS A 27 -8.95 -13.68 -3.56
N SER A 28 -8.97 -12.35 -3.53
CA SER A 28 -9.98 -11.58 -2.81
C SER A 28 -11.34 -11.69 -3.52
N GLN A 29 -12.18 -12.62 -3.04
CA GLN A 29 -13.63 -12.56 -3.25
C GLN A 29 -14.23 -11.57 -2.24
N THR A 30 -14.42 -10.33 -2.66
CA THR A 30 -15.35 -9.40 -1.99
C THR A 30 -16.05 -8.59 -3.06
N LYS A 31 -17.39 -8.67 -3.10
CA LYS A 31 -18.22 -8.09 -4.18
C LYS A 31 -18.25 -6.56 -4.18
N ASN A 32 -17.86 -5.91 -3.09
CA ASN A 32 -18.09 -4.47 -2.84
C ASN A 32 -16.82 -3.66 -2.54
N VAL A 33 -15.63 -4.16 -2.89
CA VAL A 33 -14.39 -3.37 -2.73
C VAL A 33 -14.02 -2.67 -4.02
N PRO A 34 -13.33 -1.50 -3.95
CA PRO A 34 -12.79 -0.85 -5.14
C PRO A 34 -11.96 -1.80 -6.00
N LYS A 35 -11.98 -1.57 -7.32
CA LYS A 35 -11.07 -2.24 -8.25
C LYS A 35 -9.62 -1.92 -7.88
N GLY A 36 -8.68 -2.74 -8.30
CA GLY A 36 -7.26 -2.52 -8.01
C GLY A 36 -6.54 -3.79 -7.53
N SER A 37 -5.23 -3.66 -7.35
CA SER A 37 -4.33 -4.75 -6.99
C SER A 37 -3.59 -4.42 -5.71
N LEU A 38 -3.55 -5.34 -4.75
CA LEU A 38 -2.73 -5.18 -3.55
C LEU A 38 -1.23 -5.36 -3.81
N GLY A 39 -0.81 -5.67 -5.05
CA GLY A 39 0.59 -5.80 -5.43
C GLY A 39 1.26 -7.06 -4.88
N TYR A 40 2.54 -6.95 -4.54
CA TYR A 40 3.31 -8.05 -3.96
C TYR A 40 2.90 -8.34 -2.51
N PRO A 41 3.03 -9.59 -2.03
CA PRO A 41 2.84 -9.91 -0.62
C PRO A 41 3.69 -9.00 0.28
N ILE A 42 3.11 -8.54 1.39
CA ILE A 42 3.75 -7.69 2.43
C ILE A 42 4.06 -6.26 1.95
N ILE A 43 4.79 -6.09 0.85
CA ILE A 43 5.30 -4.78 0.40
C ILE A 43 4.29 -4.05 -0.50
N GLY A 44 3.41 -4.79 -1.17
CA GLY A 44 2.43 -4.23 -2.09
C GLY A 44 3.07 -3.57 -3.31
N GLU A 45 2.63 -2.34 -3.62
CA GLU A 45 3.19 -1.51 -4.69
C GLU A 45 4.18 -0.46 -4.18
N THR A 46 4.53 -0.50 -2.89
CA THR A 46 5.35 0.54 -2.22
C THR A 46 6.66 0.87 -2.95
N VAL A 47 7.39 -0.15 -3.43
CA VAL A 47 8.68 0.06 -4.12
C VAL A 47 8.47 0.79 -5.45
N SER A 48 7.43 0.40 -6.21
CA SER A 48 7.08 1.06 -7.46
C SER A 48 6.66 2.51 -7.23
N TYR A 49 5.83 2.74 -6.21
CA TYR A 49 5.40 4.07 -5.81
C TYR A 49 6.58 4.96 -5.39
N LEU A 50 7.44 4.49 -4.49
CA LEU A 50 8.62 5.25 -4.04
C LEU A 50 9.63 5.51 -5.16
N LYS A 51 9.81 4.55 -6.08
CA LYS A 51 10.65 4.75 -7.26
C LYS A 51 10.09 5.85 -8.14
N ALA A 52 8.78 5.86 -8.38
CA ALA A 52 8.12 6.91 -9.16
C ALA A 52 8.27 8.27 -8.49
N GLN A 53 8.04 8.37 -7.17
CA GLN A 53 8.23 9.60 -6.40
C GLN A 53 9.67 10.14 -6.49
N ARG A 54 10.69 9.27 -6.37
CA ARG A 54 12.10 9.68 -6.52
C ARG A 54 12.46 10.18 -7.91
N GLN A 55 11.72 9.75 -8.92
CA GLN A 55 11.94 10.14 -10.32
C GLN A 55 11.04 11.31 -10.74
N ASP A 56 10.30 11.91 -9.81
CA ASP A 56 9.28 12.93 -10.07
C ASP A 56 8.16 12.45 -11.02
N LYS A 57 7.90 11.14 -11.04
CA LYS A 57 6.87 10.45 -11.85
C LYS A 57 5.71 9.95 -11.00
N GLY A 58 5.49 10.57 -9.84
CA GLY A 58 4.41 10.19 -8.93
C GLY A 58 3.03 10.35 -9.57
N TYR A 59 2.85 11.38 -10.40
CA TYR A 59 1.62 11.60 -11.15
C TYR A 59 1.41 10.52 -12.22
N ASP A 60 2.43 10.22 -13.04
CA ASP A 60 2.35 9.16 -14.05
C ASP A 60 1.99 7.80 -13.42
N TRP A 61 2.59 7.49 -12.26
CA TRP A 61 2.27 6.29 -11.50
C TRP A 61 0.80 6.25 -11.11
N LEU A 62 0.23 7.39 -10.67
CA LEU A 62 -1.16 7.51 -10.30
C LEU A 62 -2.08 7.38 -11.53
N GLU A 63 -1.77 8.09 -12.61
CA GLU A 63 -2.55 8.11 -13.86
C GLU A 63 -2.66 6.70 -14.48
N GLU A 64 -1.59 5.91 -14.44
CA GLU A 64 -1.62 4.50 -14.87
C GLU A 64 -2.67 3.68 -14.10
N ARG A 65 -2.77 3.87 -12.77
CA ARG A 65 -3.79 3.18 -11.96
C ARG A 65 -5.19 3.73 -12.22
N ILE A 66 -5.33 5.03 -12.42
CA ILE A 66 -6.62 5.66 -12.75
C ILE A 66 -7.16 5.09 -14.06
N SER A 67 -6.33 5.05 -15.10
CA SER A 67 -6.70 4.50 -16.40
C SER A 67 -7.12 3.02 -16.30
N LYS A 68 -6.44 2.25 -15.44
CA LYS A 68 -6.68 0.81 -15.28
C LYS A 68 -7.86 0.45 -14.37
N TYR A 69 -8.06 1.19 -13.28
CA TYR A 69 -8.98 0.81 -12.19
C TYR A 69 -10.09 1.83 -11.94
N GLY A 70 -9.95 3.06 -12.45
CA GLY A 70 -10.85 4.19 -12.22
C GLY A 70 -10.34 5.15 -11.14
N SER A 71 -11.11 6.22 -10.89
CA SER A 71 -10.81 7.27 -9.91
C SER A 71 -10.85 6.81 -8.44
N VAL A 72 -11.39 5.62 -8.19
CA VAL A 72 -11.41 4.98 -6.88
C VAL A 72 -10.85 3.57 -7.01
N PHE A 73 -9.68 3.35 -6.42
CA PHE A 73 -9.00 2.05 -6.52
C PHE A 73 -8.27 1.66 -5.23
N LYS A 74 -8.09 0.35 -5.03
CA LYS A 74 -7.31 -0.22 -3.93
C LYS A 74 -5.89 -0.59 -4.34
N THR A 75 -4.96 -0.42 -3.42
CA THR A 75 -3.57 -0.86 -3.51
C THR A 75 -3.05 -1.22 -2.11
N SER A 76 -1.77 -1.58 -1.99
CA SER A 76 -1.09 -1.70 -0.70
C SER A 76 0.18 -0.85 -0.72
N LEU A 77 0.26 0.09 0.22
CA LEU A 77 1.41 0.99 0.39
C LEU A 77 1.90 0.92 1.84
N MET A 78 3.22 0.85 2.00
CA MET A 78 3.92 0.76 3.27
C MET A 78 3.38 -0.35 4.19
N GLY A 79 3.01 -1.49 3.61
CA GLY A 79 2.47 -2.65 4.32
C GLY A 79 1.02 -2.51 4.81
N SER A 80 0.30 -1.47 4.37
CA SER A 80 -1.13 -1.31 4.65
C SER A 80 -1.95 -1.32 3.36
N PRO A 81 -3.07 -2.05 3.32
CA PRO A 81 -4.07 -1.88 2.27
C PRO A 81 -4.61 -0.44 2.27
N THR A 82 -4.59 0.21 1.11
CA THR A 82 -4.92 1.63 0.95
C THR A 82 -5.89 1.81 -0.22
N VAL A 83 -6.86 2.70 -0.07
CA VAL A 83 -7.76 3.11 -1.15
C VAL A 83 -7.41 4.53 -1.56
N PHE A 84 -7.16 4.74 -2.85
CA PHE A 84 -7.05 6.06 -3.45
C PHE A 84 -8.43 6.57 -3.84
N LEU A 85 -8.75 7.79 -3.44
CA LEU A 85 -9.96 8.51 -3.80
C LEU A 85 -9.53 9.76 -4.55
N ILE A 86 -9.88 9.86 -5.83
CA ILE A 86 -9.49 10.98 -6.69
C ILE A 86 -10.72 11.77 -7.11
N GLY A 87 -10.62 13.09 -6.98
CA GLY A 87 -11.67 14.03 -7.36
C GLY A 87 -12.36 14.70 -6.17
N GLN A 88 -13.17 15.70 -6.47
CA GLN A 88 -13.80 16.57 -5.46
C GLN A 88 -14.65 15.80 -4.45
N ALA A 89 -15.44 14.82 -4.90
CA ALA A 89 -16.27 14.00 -4.02
C ALA A 89 -15.44 13.19 -3.02
N GLY A 90 -14.31 12.60 -3.46
CA GLY A 90 -13.40 11.85 -2.61
C GLY A 90 -12.70 12.74 -1.57
N ASN A 91 -12.21 13.91 -2.01
CA ASN A 91 -11.60 14.89 -1.12
C ASN A 91 -12.61 15.39 -0.07
N LYS A 92 -13.83 15.72 -0.50
CA LYS A 92 -14.90 16.13 0.42
C LYS A 92 -15.20 15.03 1.43
N PHE A 93 -15.33 13.78 0.99
CA PHE A 93 -15.56 12.64 1.87
C PHE A 93 -14.45 12.51 2.93
N ILE A 94 -13.18 12.46 2.53
CA ILE A 94 -12.05 12.33 3.47
C ILE A 94 -12.00 13.50 4.47
N LEU A 95 -12.22 14.73 3.99
CA LEU A 95 -12.08 15.94 4.81
C LEU A 95 -13.31 16.25 5.66
N SER A 96 -14.51 15.77 5.31
CA SER A 96 -15.74 16.01 6.06
C SER A 96 -16.17 14.84 6.94
N SER A 97 -15.53 13.68 6.85
CA SER A 97 -15.82 12.54 7.72
C SER A 97 -15.35 12.80 9.15
N SER A 98 -16.18 12.41 10.12
CA SER A 98 -15.81 12.41 11.53
C SER A 98 -14.67 11.44 11.83
N ASP A 99 -13.92 11.70 12.90
CA ASP A 99 -12.78 10.86 13.33
C ASP A 99 -13.18 9.41 13.64
N ASP A 100 -14.43 9.20 14.05
CA ASP A 100 -15.01 7.89 14.34
C ASP A 100 -15.15 7.03 13.07
N VAL A 101 -15.30 7.68 11.91
CA VAL A 101 -15.49 7.03 10.60
C VAL A 101 -14.19 6.93 9.83
N LEU A 102 -13.40 8.01 9.80
CA LEU A 102 -12.07 8.05 9.19
C LEU A 102 -11.13 8.83 10.10
N SER A 103 -10.00 8.22 10.48
CA SER A 103 -8.91 8.87 11.20
C SER A 103 -7.63 8.91 10.35
N ALA A 104 -6.82 9.96 10.54
CA ALA A 104 -5.58 10.14 9.79
C ALA A 104 -4.52 9.12 10.25
N LYS A 105 -4.38 8.01 9.51
CA LYS A 105 -3.32 7.03 9.74
C LYS A 105 -2.04 7.43 9.03
N LYS A 106 -0.93 7.50 9.77
CA LYS A 106 0.39 7.86 9.24
C LYS A 106 1.35 6.67 9.29
N PRO A 107 2.36 6.62 8.40
CA PRO A 107 3.42 5.62 8.50
C PRO A 107 4.15 5.73 9.85
N LEU A 108 4.47 4.59 10.47
CA LEU A 108 5.18 4.55 11.76
C LEU A 108 6.50 5.33 11.73
N THR A 109 7.17 5.35 10.58
CA THR A 109 8.40 6.10 10.37
C THR A 109 8.20 7.60 10.55
N MET A 110 7.07 8.16 10.09
CA MET A 110 6.79 9.59 10.26
C MET A 110 6.63 9.95 11.74
N LYS A 111 5.92 9.14 12.51
CA LYS A 111 5.80 9.31 13.97
C LYS A 111 7.16 9.26 14.69
N LYS A 112 8.06 8.39 14.23
CA LYS A 112 9.41 8.26 14.80
C LYS A 112 10.31 9.46 14.47
N ILE A 113 10.21 9.99 13.24
CA ILE A 113 11.05 11.11 12.79
C ILE A 113 10.57 12.43 13.38
N PHE A 114 9.28 12.74 13.26
CA PHE A 114 8.74 14.02 13.72
C PHE A 114 8.51 14.07 15.24
N GLY A 115 8.43 12.91 15.89
CA GLY A 115 8.14 12.82 17.32
C GLY A 115 6.66 12.98 17.64
N ARG A 116 6.29 12.50 18.84
CA ARG A 116 4.89 12.41 19.29
C ARG A 116 4.22 13.76 19.56
N GLN A 117 5.02 14.82 19.75
CA GLN A 117 4.56 16.17 20.05
C GLN A 117 4.56 17.09 18.83
N SER A 118 4.88 16.57 17.63
CA SER A 118 4.80 17.37 16.41
C SER A 118 3.36 17.67 16.03
N LEU A 119 3.13 18.85 15.46
CA LEU A 119 1.82 19.22 14.88
C LEU A 119 1.32 18.19 13.86
N VAL A 120 2.26 17.56 13.14
CA VAL A 120 1.94 16.50 12.19
C VAL A 120 1.34 15.29 12.91
N GLU A 121 1.81 14.91 14.10
CA GLU A 121 1.32 13.73 14.83
C GLU A 121 0.10 14.02 15.71
N LEU A 122 -0.02 15.23 16.25
CA LEU A 122 -1.15 15.63 17.08
C LEU A 122 -2.47 15.49 16.32
N SER A 123 -3.46 14.88 16.96
CA SER A 123 -4.81 14.75 16.44
C SER A 123 -5.77 15.29 17.49
N GLY A 124 -6.62 16.22 17.09
CA GLY A 124 -7.76 16.69 17.87
C GLY A 124 -9.06 16.34 17.16
N PRO A 125 -10.22 16.56 17.81
CA PRO A 125 -11.51 16.43 17.14
C PRO A 125 -11.58 17.39 15.94
N ARG A 126 -12.09 16.88 14.83
CA ARG A 126 -12.38 17.63 13.61
C ARG A 126 -13.59 18.56 13.73
#